data_AF-A0A7W0J1R5-F1
#
_entry.id   AF-A0A7W0J1R5-F1
#
_cell.length_a   1.000
_cell.length_b   1.000
_cell.length_c   1.000
_cell.angle_alpha   90.00
_cell.angle_beta   90.00
_cell.angle_gamma   90.00
#
_symmetry.space_group_name_H-M   'P 1'
#
loop_
_entity.id
_entity.type
_entity.pdbx_description
1 polymer ?
#
loop_
_entity_poly.entity_id
_entity_poly.type
_entity_poly.pdbx_seq_one_letter_code
_entity_poly.pdbx_strand_id
1 'polypeptide(L)'
;TSRGMGFFEEPRYVINSVCKNFYEMPENTIREQTFCCGCGSGLNASEDMELRLRGGLPRANAVKHVKDKYGVNRLACICAIDRAVLPALMDYWVPGVTVSGVHEMVANALICKGEKERTTDLRNEPLPGKEAKENV
;
A
#
# COMPACT_ATOMS: atom_id res chain seq x y z
N THR A 1 -0.69 3.51 -10.21
CA THR A 1 -0.55 4.99 -10.26
C THR A 1 -0.82 5.44 -11.69
N SER A 2 -1.28 6.66 -12.03
CA SER A 2 -0.88 8.02 -11.63
C SER A 2 -2.09 8.98 -11.51
N ARG A 3 -2.02 10.05 -10.69
CA ARG A 3 -2.47 11.39 -11.15
C ARG A 3 -1.43 12.46 -10.76
N GLY A 4 -0.88 13.17 -11.76
CA GLY A 4 0.02 14.31 -11.60
C GLY A 4 1.53 14.04 -11.61
N MET A 5 1.99 12.78 -11.66
CA MET A 5 3.43 12.44 -11.69
C MET A 5 3.88 11.57 -12.86
N GLY A 6 2.98 11.03 -13.68
CA GLY A 6 3.33 10.24 -14.86
C GLY A 6 3.97 8.86 -14.59
N PHE A 7 3.99 8.40 -13.33
CA PHE A 7 4.54 7.08 -12.99
C PHE A 7 3.59 5.95 -13.35
N PHE A 8 4.02 5.09 -14.26
CA PHE A 8 3.27 3.92 -14.70
C PHE A 8 4.08 2.65 -14.45
N GLU A 9 5.16 2.45 -15.18
CA GLU A 9 5.92 1.18 -15.12
C GLU A 9 6.91 1.14 -13.96
N GLU A 10 7.45 2.28 -13.56
CA GLU A 10 8.53 2.36 -12.59
C GLU A 10 8.12 1.77 -11.23
N PRO A 11 6.93 2.12 -10.66
CA PRO A 11 6.50 1.49 -9.42
C PRO A 11 6.24 -0.01 -9.57
N ARG A 12 5.74 -0.46 -10.74
CA ARG A 12 5.45 -1.87 -11.01
C ARG A 12 6.73 -2.68 -11.08
N TYR A 13 7.73 -2.16 -11.79
CA TYR A 13 9.06 -2.75 -11.89
C TYR A 13 9.68 -2.93 -10.50
N VAL A 14 9.64 -1.89 -9.67
CA VAL A 14 10.17 -1.94 -8.30
C VAL A 14 9.41 -2.98 -7.47
N ILE A 15 8.07 -2.97 -7.49
CA ILE A 15 7.27 -3.91 -6.68
C ILE A 15 7.51 -5.35 -7.09
N ASN A 16 7.52 -5.65 -8.40
CA ASN A 16 7.79 -7.01 -8.89
C ASN A 16 9.20 -7.50 -8.56
N SER A 17 10.15 -6.59 -8.31
CA SER A 17 11.52 -6.95 -7.92
C SER A 17 11.64 -7.33 -6.43
N VAL A 18 10.69 -6.89 -5.59
CA VAL A 18 10.77 -7.05 -4.12
C VAL A 18 9.59 -7.82 -3.51
N CYS A 19 8.53 -8.05 -4.27
CA CYS A 19 7.35 -8.76 -3.84
C CYS A 19 7.05 -9.93 -4.79
N LYS A 20 6.75 -11.11 -4.22
CA LYS A 20 6.42 -12.32 -5.00
C LYS A 20 5.06 -12.24 -5.69
N ASN A 21 4.10 -11.56 -5.06
CA ASN A 21 2.71 -11.50 -5.50
C ASN A 21 2.28 -10.03 -5.66
N PHE A 22 1.97 -9.64 -6.88
CA PHE A 22 1.46 -8.33 -7.22
C PHE A 22 0.30 -8.48 -8.20
N TYR A 23 -0.82 -7.83 -7.87
CA TYR A 23 -2.04 -7.87 -8.70
C TYR A 23 -2.49 -6.44 -8.99
N GLU A 24 -2.71 -6.17 -10.27
CA GLU A 24 -3.31 -4.93 -10.72
C GLU A 24 -4.79 -4.86 -10.33
N MET A 25 -5.23 -3.66 -10.00
CA MET A 25 -6.65 -3.32 -9.96
C MET A 25 -7.22 -3.30 -11.39
N PRO A 26 -8.56 -3.30 -11.57
CA PRO A 26 -9.18 -3.27 -12.90
C PRO A 26 -8.58 -2.18 -13.80
N GLU A 27 -8.43 -2.47 -15.09
CA GLU A 27 -7.71 -1.63 -16.06
C GLU A 27 -8.22 -0.17 -16.09
N ASN A 28 -9.53 0.01 -15.92
CA ASN A 28 -10.20 1.32 -15.87
C ASN A 28 -10.03 2.07 -14.54
N THR A 29 -9.15 1.62 -13.64
CA THR A 29 -8.90 2.22 -12.31
C THR A 29 -7.40 2.46 -12.03
N ILE A 30 -6.55 2.17 -13.01
CA ILE A 30 -5.10 2.28 -12.92
C ILE A 30 -4.58 3.23 -14.01
N ARG A 31 -3.26 3.50 -13.99
CA ARG A 31 -2.59 4.36 -14.98
C ARG A 31 -3.25 5.74 -15.08
N GLU A 32 -3.64 6.18 -16.27
CA GLU A 32 -4.28 7.46 -16.56
C GLU A 32 -5.69 7.55 -15.94
N GLN A 33 -6.34 6.41 -15.71
CA GLN A 33 -7.69 6.31 -15.16
C GLN A 33 -7.70 6.13 -13.64
N THR A 34 -6.56 6.34 -12.96
CA THR A 34 -6.50 6.12 -11.51
C THR A 34 -7.28 7.16 -10.72
N PHE A 35 -7.83 6.72 -9.59
CA PHE A 35 -8.58 7.60 -8.68
C PHE A 35 -7.67 8.34 -7.69
N CYS A 36 -8.11 9.51 -7.21
CA CYS A 36 -7.44 10.19 -6.10
C CYS A 36 -7.54 9.37 -4.80
N CYS A 37 -6.69 9.65 -3.81
CA CYS A 37 -6.88 9.18 -2.43
C CYS A 37 -7.94 9.97 -1.65
N GLY A 38 -8.42 11.09 -2.22
CA GLY A 38 -9.46 11.94 -1.62
C GLY A 38 -8.97 12.96 -0.59
N CYS A 39 -7.65 13.06 -0.34
CA CYS A 39 -7.11 13.84 0.78
C CYS A 39 -6.06 14.90 0.37
N GLY A 40 -5.87 15.15 -0.93
CA GLY A 40 -4.98 16.22 -1.43
C GLY A 40 -5.54 17.63 -1.16
N SER A 41 -4.78 18.68 -1.55
CA SER A 41 -5.23 20.07 -1.53
C SER A 41 -5.80 20.59 -0.20
N GLY A 42 -5.26 20.12 0.93
CA GLY A 42 -5.73 20.51 2.27
C GLY A 42 -6.88 19.68 2.83
N LEU A 43 -7.45 18.75 2.05
CA LEU A 43 -8.55 17.87 2.48
C LEU A 43 -8.10 16.75 3.44
N ASN A 44 -6.84 16.71 3.85
CA ASN A 44 -6.35 15.75 4.85
C ASN A 44 -6.61 16.19 6.30
N ALA A 45 -7.22 17.35 6.53
CA ALA A 45 -7.62 17.73 7.89
C ALA A 45 -8.52 16.63 8.50
N SER A 46 -8.24 16.24 9.74
CA SER A 46 -8.95 15.15 10.44
C SER A 46 -10.40 15.49 10.77
N GLU A 47 -10.80 16.76 10.64
CA GLU A 47 -12.16 17.24 10.86
C GLU A 47 -13.12 16.91 9.71
N ASP A 48 -12.61 16.59 8.50
CA ASP A 48 -13.45 16.33 7.31
C ASP A 48 -13.38 14.86 6.86
N MET A 49 -13.62 13.94 7.79
CA MET A 49 -13.58 12.50 7.50
C MET A 49 -14.68 12.04 6.55
N GLU A 50 -15.85 12.66 6.57
CA GLU A 50 -16.97 12.31 5.68
C GLU A 50 -16.60 12.53 4.22
N LEU A 51 -16.04 13.71 3.88
CA LEU A 51 -15.64 14.00 2.50
C LEU A 51 -14.48 13.10 2.07
N ARG A 52 -13.50 12.86 2.93
CA ARG A 52 -12.35 11.96 2.65
C ARG A 52 -12.80 10.54 2.33
N LEU A 53 -13.68 9.98 3.15
CA LEU A 53 -14.19 8.63 2.97
C LEU A 53 -15.03 8.50 1.69
N ARG A 54 -15.82 9.52 1.35
CA ARG A 54 -16.58 9.58 0.09
C ARG A 54 -15.67 9.73 -1.13
N GLY A 55 -14.69 10.63 -1.07
CA GLY A 55 -13.75 10.88 -2.16
C GLY A 55 -12.84 9.68 -2.46
N GLY A 56 -12.50 8.90 -1.44
CA GLY A 56 -11.72 7.66 -1.58
C GLY A 56 -12.52 6.43 -2.02
N LEU A 57 -13.85 6.47 -1.99
CA LEU A 57 -14.71 5.30 -2.27
C LEU A 57 -14.42 4.62 -3.63
N PRO A 58 -14.23 5.33 -4.76
CA PRO A 58 -13.89 4.67 -6.02
C PRO A 58 -12.61 3.83 -5.95
N ARG A 59 -11.59 4.32 -5.22
CA ARG A 59 -10.35 3.58 -4.97
C ARG A 59 -10.60 2.38 -4.06
N ALA A 60 -11.37 2.55 -3.00
CA ALA A 60 -11.72 1.45 -2.10
C ALA A 60 -12.45 0.31 -2.85
N ASN A 61 -13.38 0.62 -3.75
CA ASN A 61 -14.05 -0.38 -4.58
C ASN A 61 -13.09 -1.15 -5.49
N ALA A 62 -12.11 -0.46 -6.10
CA ALA A 62 -11.09 -1.10 -6.92
C ALA A 62 -10.21 -2.06 -6.09
N VAL A 63 -9.85 -1.67 -4.86
CA VAL A 63 -9.10 -2.53 -3.93
C VAL A 63 -9.95 -3.72 -3.46
N LYS A 64 -11.22 -3.48 -3.14
CA LYS A 64 -12.15 -4.55 -2.75
C LYS A 64 -12.27 -5.61 -3.84
N HIS A 65 -12.38 -5.21 -5.10
CA HIS A 65 -12.44 -6.14 -6.22
C HIS A 65 -11.24 -7.10 -6.25
N VAL A 66 -10.02 -6.58 -6.11
CA VAL A 66 -8.82 -7.44 -6.12
C VAL A 66 -8.62 -8.22 -4.82
N LYS A 67 -9.12 -7.71 -3.69
CA LYS A 67 -9.15 -8.46 -2.43
C LYS A 67 -10.05 -9.68 -2.59
N ASP A 68 -11.27 -9.50 -3.05
CA ASP A 68 -12.26 -10.57 -3.16
C ASP A 68 -11.83 -11.60 -4.22
N LYS A 69 -11.13 -11.16 -5.29
CA LYS A 69 -10.70 -12.02 -6.38
C LYS A 69 -9.37 -12.76 -6.14
N TYR A 70 -8.41 -12.10 -5.52
CA TYR A 70 -7.03 -12.61 -5.39
C TYR A 70 -6.55 -12.74 -3.94
N GLY A 71 -7.36 -12.33 -2.97
CA GLY A 71 -6.98 -12.37 -1.55
C GLY A 71 -5.91 -11.34 -1.17
N VAL A 72 -5.77 -10.23 -1.91
CA VAL A 72 -4.75 -9.22 -1.57
C VAL A 72 -5.00 -8.64 -0.18
N ASN A 73 -3.93 -8.49 0.59
CA ASN A 73 -3.95 -8.04 1.99
C ASN A 73 -3.22 -6.70 2.21
N ARG A 74 -2.62 -6.13 1.14
CA ARG A 74 -1.81 -4.92 1.22
C ARG A 74 -1.96 -4.05 -0.03
N LEU A 75 -2.19 -2.76 0.18
CA LEU A 75 -2.20 -1.73 -0.85
C LEU A 75 -0.88 -0.95 -0.83
N ALA A 76 -0.15 -0.97 -1.94
CA ALA A 76 1.11 -0.25 -2.09
C ALA A 76 0.93 1.18 -2.62
N CYS A 77 1.57 2.15 -1.98
CA CYS A 77 1.48 3.57 -2.30
C CYS A 77 2.85 4.17 -2.60
N ILE A 78 2.97 4.93 -3.69
CA ILE A 78 4.19 5.70 -3.99
C ILE A 78 4.16 7.09 -3.32
N CYS A 79 2.96 7.65 -3.14
CA CYS A 79 2.73 8.95 -2.54
C CYS A 79 2.71 8.85 -1.02
N ALA A 80 3.42 9.76 -0.34
CA ALA A 80 3.47 9.81 1.11
C ALA A 80 2.10 10.16 1.73
N ILE A 81 1.33 11.04 1.07
CA ILE A 81 -0.03 11.40 1.49
C ILE A 81 -0.94 10.18 1.36
N ASP A 82 -0.93 9.49 0.22
CA ASP A 82 -1.72 8.26 0.03
C ASP A 82 -1.44 7.25 1.15
N ARG A 83 -0.17 7.02 1.48
CA ARG A 83 0.22 6.12 2.58
C ARG A 83 -0.32 6.57 3.94
N ALA A 84 -0.37 7.86 4.21
CA ALA A 84 -0.83 8.40 5.49
C ALA A 84 -2.37 8.36 5.63
N VAL A 85 -3.11 8.50 4.53
CA VAL A 85 -4.56 8.72 4.58
C VAL A 85 -5.39 7.49 4.25
N LEU A 86 -4.85 6.59 3.43
CA LEU A 86 -5.57 5.39 3.01
C LEU A 86 -5.79 4.36 4.14
N PRO A 87 -5.03 4.27 5.25
CA PRO A 87 -5.34 3.34 6.33
C PRO A 87 -6.79 3.44 6.82
N ALA A 88 -7.23 4.64 7.24
CA ALA A 88 -8.60 4.85 7.70
C ALA A 88 -9.65 4.54 6.62
N LEU A 89 -9.34 4.81 5.34
CA LEU A 89 -10.22 4.47 4.22
C LEU A 89 -10.35 2.96 4.03
N MET A 90 -9.24 2.21 4.13
CA MET A 90 -9.23 0.77 4.00
C MET A 90 -9.92 0.11 5.19
N ASP A 91 -9.67 0.58 6.42
CA ASP A 91 -10.33 0.05 7.62
C ASP A 91 -11.86 0.19 7.53
N TYR A 92 -12.34 1.31 6.98
CA TYR A 92 -13.77 1.55 6.83
C TYR A 92 -14.41 0.75 5.67
N TRP A 93 -13.84 0.81 4.46
CA TRP A 93 -14.48 0.25 3.26
C TRP A 93 -14.03 -1.16 2.90
N VAL A 94 -12.80 -1.54 3.25
CA VAL A 94 -12.14 -2.80 2.83
C VAL A 94 -11.31 -3.39 3.98
N PRO A 95 -11.93 -3.69 5.14
CA PRO A 95 -11.21 -4.09 6.34
C PRO A 95 -10.33 -5.33 6.08
N GLY A 96 -9.16 -5.39 6.71
CA GLY A 96 -8.17 -6.46 6.49
C GLY A 96 -7.19 -6.22 5.34
N VAL A 97 -7.31 -5.10 4.60
CA VAL A 97 -6.27 -4.62 3.70
C VAL A 97 -5.46 -3.53 4.39
N THR A 98 -4.18 -3.80 4.62
CA THR A 98 -3.24 -2.82 5.17
C THR A 98 -2.64 -1.93 4.08
N VAL A 99 -2.05 -0.80 4.44
CA VAL A 99 -1.43 0.14 3.49
C VAL A 99 0.07 0.21 3.71
N SER A 100 0.89 0.12 2.65
CA SER A 100 2.36 0.26 2.69
C SER A 100 2.88 1.24 1.65
N GLY A 101 4.10 1.75 1.89
CA GLY A 101 4.85 2.49 0.86
C GLY A 101 5.60 1.56 -0.09
N VAL A 102 5.77 1.94 -1.36
CA VAL A 102 6.69 1.22 -2.28
C VAL A 102 8.11 1.19 -1.72
N HIS A 103 8.60 2.33 -1.24
CA HIS A 103 9.92 2.46 -0.62
C HIS A 103 10.08 1.61 0.65
N GLU A 104 9.00 1.47 1.42
CA GLU A 104 8.96 0.64 2.63
C GLU A 104 9.12 -0.84 2.28
N MET A 105 8.46 -1.32 1.23
CA MET A 105 8.62 -2.68 0.74
C MET A 105 10.04 -2.95 0.24
N VAL A 106 10.64 -1.99 -0.48
CA VAL A 106 12.04 -2.10 -0.90
C VAL A 106 12.96 -2.23 0.31
N ALA A 107 12.82 -1.35 1.29
CA ALA A 107 13.68 -1.38 2.47
C ALA A 107 13.49 -2.64 3.36
N ASN A 108 12.29 -3.23 3.36
CA ASN A 108 12.06 -4.54 3.97
C ASN A 108 12.70 -5.70 3.19
N ALA A 109 12.85 -5.57 1.87
CA ALA A 109 13.45 -6.60 1.01
C ALA A 109 14.99 -6.49 0.88
N LEU A 110 15.58 -5.34 1.24
CA LEU A 110 17.02 -5.14 1.16
C LEU A 110 17.78 -6.09 2.10
N ILE A 111 18.81 -6.73 1.55
CA ILE A 111 19.79 -7.53 2.29
C ILE A 111 21.15 -6.83 2.16
N CYS A 112 21.68 -6.34 3.28
CA CYS A 112 22.88 -5.53 3.32
C CYS A 112 24.09 -6.33 3.81
N LYS A 113 25.23 -6.22 3.13
CA LYS A 113 26.46 -6.90 3.55
C LYS A 113 26.89 -6.43 4.94
N GLY A 114 27.04 -7.37 5.87
CA GLY A 114 27.46 -7.07 7.25
C GLY A 114 26.33 -6.57 8.15
N GLU A 115 25.07 -6.63 7.71
CA GLU A 115 23.95 -6.33 8.59
C GLU A 115 23.79 -7.39 9.69
N LYS A 116 23.26 -6.97 10.85
CA LYS A 116 22.83 -7.90 11.88
C LYS A 116 21.61 -8.66 11.39
N GLU A 117 21.42 -9.87 11.88
CA GLU A 117 20.20 -10.62 11.58
C GLU A 117 18.98 -9.83 12.03
N ARG A 118 18.18 -9.40 11.04
CA ARG A 118 16.92 -8.70 11.26
C ARG A 118 15.84 -9.73 11.58
N THR A 119 15.18 -9.57 12.72
CA THR A 119 14.01 -10.36 13.15
C THR A 119 12.69 -9.62 12.92
N THR A 120 12.74 -8.30 12.71
CA THR A 120 11.57 -7.45 12.47
C THR A 120 11.73 -6.58 11.24
N ASP A 121 10.58 -6.18 10.70
CA ASP A 121 10.47 -5.29 9.55
C ASP A 121 10.54 -3.81 9.97
N LEU A 122 10.41 -2.87 9.03
CA LEU A 122 10.43 -1.42 9.32
C LEU A 122 9.26 -0.92 10.17
N ARG A 123 8.22 -1.72 10.37
CA ARG A 123 7.09 -1.44 11.26
C ARG A 123 7.22 -2.11 12.62
N ASN A 124 8.35 -2.77 12.88
CA ASN A 124 8.59 -3.62 14.04
C ASN A 124 7.67 -4.85 14.09
N GLU A 125 7.12 -5.27 12.94
CA GLU A 125 6.39 -6.53 12.84
C GLU A 125 7.40 -7.68 12.66
N PRO A 126 7.15 -8.88 13.22
CA PRO A 126 8.01 -10.04 13.00
C PRO A 126 8.20 -10.33 11.50
N LEU A 127 9.44 -10.55 11.07
CA LEU A 127 9.72 -10.94 9.69
C LEU A 127 9.28 -12.38 9.44
N PRO A 128 8.42 -12.65 8.44
CA PRO A 128 7.99 -14.01 8.13
C PRO A 128 9.20 -14.93 7.88
N GLY A 129 9.25 -16.05 8.60
CA GLY A 129 10.36 -17.02 8.52
C GLY A 129 11.63 -16.63 9.29
N LYS A 130 11.64 -15.48 9.96
CA LYS A 130 12.67 -15.06 10.94
C LYS A 130 12.08 -14.72 12.30
N GLU A 131 10.84 -15.16 12.53
CA GLU A 131 10.25 -15.23 13.86
C GLU A 131 11.27 -15.92 14.75
N ALA A 132 11.63 -15.27 15.86
CA ALA A 132 12.64 -15.78 16.76
C ALA A 132 12.30 -17.24 17.06
N LYS A 133 13.27 -18.15 16.86
CA LYS A 133 13.20 -19.47 17.48
C LYS A 133 13.12 -19.21 18.98
N GLU A 134 11.91 -19.10 19.52
CA GLU A 134 11.71 -19.20 20.96
C GLU A 134 12.33 -20.55 21.34
N ASN A 135 13.39 -20.48 22.14
CA ASN A 135 14.01 -21.67 22.69
C ASN A 135 12.95 -22.34 23.58
N VAL A 136 12.30 -23.37 23.05
CA VAL A 136 11.60 -24.39 23.82
C VAL A 136 12.63 -25.36 24.39
#